data_AF-A0A8B2NUW0-F1
#
_entry.id   AF-A0A8B2NUW0-F1
#
_cell.length_a   1.000
_cell.length_b   1.000
_cell.length_c   1.000
_cell.angle_alpha   90.00
_cell.angle_beta   90.00
_cell.angle_gamma   90.00
#
_symmetry.space_group_name_H-M   'P 1'
#
loop_
_entity.id
_entity.type
_entity.pdbx_description
1 polymer ?
#
loop_
_entity_poly.entity_id
_entity_poly.type
_entity_poly.pdbx_seq_one_letter_code
_entity_poly.pdbx_strand_id
1 'polypeptide(L)'
;MSERYVPPAFECPLGPAWAGSSVNASAFRCEGLLTVGNKQVGAFYDPDGDVVVFRRDLATGEIARTRLPCGGPGDLPWDAHRSISLGVDGQGAIHLAYGAHASVVKLLKGEPQLALSGFTATRPGLERITHSVTYPSFVRLGDPARLALVYREGVPDGGALRVRHYDEAEGRWVDPREPLVDGRGHRNSSGPYFNRPVALDDGTVCAFLVWRLRLPDSAGDAVVNVGLDLAAFRGETLERVETLSGFALPRPAGPLHTERVAAVPFASELMNQAGAAVDPDGWPAAVTWWRHTAVGVPQIRLIYRRNGAWQISNVSAFTTDFTLSGTGTLPLPHSRPALLFAPDGRALVVFRSAEYGGRLVAVVLEPDDRSFYVARETAVLCSFDLGYYEPVIDNHAWHSRGQLSMFVQSCAQRVGDDPGPDLRSAECSVIEWDRRALLDG
;
A
#
# COMPACT_ATOMS: atom_id res chain seq x y z
N MET A 1 -15.27 2.78 -23.95
CA MET A 1 -14.60 3.96 -23.36
C MET A 1 -13.31 4.18 -24.13
N SER A 2 -12.96 5.41 -24.49
CA SER A 2 -11.72 5.71 -25.22
C SER A 2 -10.51 5.73 -24.28
N GLU A 3 -9.34 5.40 -24.81
CA GLU A 3 -8.05 5.59 -24.14
C GLU A 3 -7.43 6.92 -24.58
N ARG A 4 -6.85 7.68 -23.63
CA ARG A 4 -6.03 8.87 -23.91
C ARG A 4 -4.65 8.70 -23.29
N TYR A 5 -3.60 8.82 -24.08
CA TYR A 5 -2.24 8.84 -23.54
C TYR A 5 -1.93 10.19 -22.89
N VAL A 6 -1.46 10.17 -21.64
CA VAL A 6 -1.03 11.36 -20.89
C VAL A 6 0.49 11.31 -20.75
N PRO A 7 1.24 12.13 -21.51
CA PRO A 7 2.69 12.13 -21.43
C PRO A 7 3.16 12.58 -20.04
N PRO A 8 4.25 12.01 -19.52
CA PRO A 8 4.83 12.49 -18.26
C PRO A 8 5.32 13.93 -18.41
N ALA A 9 5.11 14.72 -17.36
CA ALA A 9 5.69 16.06 -17.24
C ALA A 9 7.19 15.99 -16.93
N PHE A 10 7.61 14.90 -16.28
CA PHE A 10 9.01 14.67 -15.90
C PHE A 10 9.26 13.17 -15.71
N GLU A 11 10.46 12.73 -16.07
CA GLU A 11 10.97 11.39 -15.79
C GLU A 11 12.40 11.47 -15.29
N CYS A 12 12.71 10.66 -14.29
CA CYS A 12 13.99 10.61 -13.65
C CYS A 12 14.44 9.16 -13.45
N PRO A 13 15.32 8.66 -14.33
CA PRO A 13 15.91 7.33 -14.20
C PRO A 13 16.73 7.24 -12.91
N LEU A 14 16.50 6.18 -12.13
CA LEU A 14 17.24 5.87 -10.91
C LEU A 14 18.30 4.79 -11.15
N GLY A 15 18.19 4.06 -12.26
CA GLY A 15 19.07 2.99 -12.69
C GLY A 15 18.42 1.60 -12.61
N PRO A 16 19.21 0.54 -12.89
CA PRO A 16 18.76 -0.82 -12.79
C PRO A 16 18.31 -1.16 -11.36
N ALA A 17 17.18 -1.84 -11.25
CA ALA A 17 16.64 -2.36 -10.01
C ALA A 17 16.27 -3.82 -10.16
N TRP A 18 16.08 -4.52 -9.03
CA TRP A 18 15.56 -5.89 -9.01
C TRP A 18 14.19 -5.96 -9.69
N ALA A 19 14.02 -6.93 -10.60
CA ALA A 19 12.78 -7.13 -11.36
C ALA A 19 12.35 -8.61 -11.44
N GLY A 20 13.07 -9.51 -10.75
CA GLY A 20 12.75 -10.95 -10.67
C GLY A 20 11.48 -11.28 -9.90
N SER A 21 10.96 -10.30 -9.15
CA SER A 21 9.71 -10.33 -8.41
C SER A 21 9.11 -8.92 -8.41
N SER A 22 7.87 -8.78 -7.94
CA SER A 22 7.21 -7.48 -7.75
C SER A 22 7.61 -6.74 -6.47
N VAL A 23 8.67 -7.16 -5.76
CA VAL A 23 9.07 -6.62 -4.45
C VAL A 23 9.26 -5.09 -4.39
N ASN A 24 9.73 -4.47 -5.48
CA ASN A 24 9.88 -3.01 -5.61
C ASN A 24 8.59 -2.32 -6.06
N ALA A 25 7.59 -3.08 -6.49
CA ALA A 25 6.38 -2.61 -7.16
C ALA A 25 5.09 -3.13 -6.48
N SER A 26 5.13 -3.39 -5.17
CA SER A 26 3.97 -3.84 -4.40
C SER A 26 3.14 -2.64 -3.89
N ALA A 27 1.81 -2.73 -3.99
CA ALA A 27 0.90 -1.67 -3.54
C ALA A 27 0.92 -1.42 -2.02
N PHE A 28 1.43 -2.36 -1.23
CA PHE A 28 1.54 -2.26 0.23
C PHE A 28 2.84 -1.60 0.72
N ARG A 29 3.61 -0.97 -0.17
CA ARG A 29 4.75 -0.12 0.21
C ARG A 29 4.28 1.23 0.72
N CYS A 30 4.23 1.39 2.05
CA CYS A 30 3.72 2.57 2.73
C CYS A 30 4.83 3.21 3.59
N GLU A 31 5.72 4.03 3.03
CA GLU A 31 5.79 4.52 1.64
C GLU A 31 6.91 3.86 0.83
N GLY A 32 6.77 3.78 -0.50
CA GLY A 32 7.90 3.49 -1.39
C GLY A 32 8.63 4.73 -1.92
N LEU A 33 7.93 5.86 -1.95
CA LEU A 33 8.38 7.18 -2.40
C LEU A 33 7.67 8.24 -1.55
N LEU A 34 8.39 9.24 -1.06
CA LEU A 34 7.85 10.26 -0.16
C LEU A 34 8.51 11.62 -0.39
N THR A 35 7.70 12.64 -0.65
CA THR A 35 8.14 14.04 -0.64
C THR A 35 8.15 14.57 0.79
N VAL A 36 9.21 15.28 1.14
CA VAL A 36 9.37 16.01 2.41
C VAL A 36 9.99 17.37 2.11
N GLY A 37 9.17 18.43 2.19
CA GLY A 37 9.59 19.78 1.82
C GLY A 37 10.03 19.87 0.36
N ASN A 38 11.26 20.31 0.11
CA ASN A 38 11.84 20.40 -1.23
C ASN A 38 12.64 19.15 -1.66
N LYS A 39 12.59 18.08 -0.88
CA LYS A 39 13.27 16.82 -1.18
C LYS A 39 12.24 15.73 -1.43
N GLN A 40 12.62 14.74 -2.22
CA GLN A 40 11.91 13.48 -2.33
C GLN A 40 12.85 12.34 -2.01
N VAL A 41 12.39 11.38 -1.20
CA VAL A 41 13.16 10.20 -0.81
C VAL A 41 12.44 8.95 -1.25
N GLY A 42 13.20 7.92 -1.60
CA GLY A 42 12.66 6.62 -1.96
C GLY A 42 13.68 5.53 -1.68
N ALA A 43 13.21 4.29 -1.70
CA ALA A 43 14.08 3.14 -1.56
C ALA A 43 13.65 2.02 -2.52
N PHE A 44 14.58 1.17 -2.94
CA PHE A 44 14.31 -0.01 -3.76
C PHE A 44 15.45 -1.02 -3.62
N TYR A 45 15.22 -2.25 -4.03
CA TYR A 45 16.25 -3.27 -4.17
C TYR A 45 16.93 -3.14 -5.53
N ASP A 46 18.26 -3.06 -5.55
CA ASP A 46 19.06 -3.09 -6.78
C ASP A 46 19.19 -4.54 -7.33
N PRO A 47 19.84 -4.76 -8.49
CA PRO A 47 19.93 -6.08 -9.11
C PRO A 47 20.67 -7.13 -8.26
N ASP A 48 21.50 -6.69 -7.31
CA ASP A 48 22.22 -7.58 -6.40
C ASP A 48 21.38 -7.89 -5.14
N GLY A 49 20.21 -7.27 -5.01
CA GLY A 49 19.32 -7.40 -3.86
C GLY A 49 19.67 -6.45 -2.71
N ASP A 50 20.58 -5.50 -2.92
CA ASP A 50 20.94 -4.51 -1.91
C ASP A 50 19.89 -3.38 -1.86
N VAL A 51 19.66 -2.82 -0.68
CA VAL A 51 18.72 -1.70 -0.54
C VAL A 51 19.41 -0.41 -0.97
N VAL A 52 18.91 0.20 -2.03
CA VAL A 52 19.27 1.55 -2.44
C VAL A 52 18.29 2.53 -1.81
N VAL A 53 18.82 3.53 -1.11
CA VAL A 53 18.05 4.70 -0.65
C VAL A 53 18.51 5.90 -1.47
N PHE A 54 17.58 6.60 -2.08
CA PHE A 54 17.87 7.81 -2.83
C PHE A 54 17.16 9.02 -2.26
N ARG A 55 17.74 10.19 -2.53
CA ARG A 55 17.16 11.49 -2.25
C ARG A 55 17.34 12.37 -3.48
N ARG A 56 16.24 12.91 -3.99
CA ARG A 56 16.19 13.92 -5.05
C ARG A 56 15.92 15.30 -4.46
N ASP A 57 16.66 16.30 -4.91
CA ASP A 57 16.31 17.71 -4.72
C ASP A 57 15.30 18.12 -5.80
N LEU A 58 14.12 18.60 -5.39
CA LEU A 58 13.03 18.93 -6.31
C LEU A 58 13.22 20.29 -6.99
N ALA A 59 14.15 21.12 -6.54
CA ALA A 59 14.48 22.41 -7.16
C ALA A 59 15.59 22.26 -8.20
N THR A 60 16.61 21.43 -7.93
CA THR A 60 17.75 21.24 -8.85
C THR A 60 17.66 19.98 -9.71
N GLY A 61 16.83 19.01 -9.31
CA GLY A 61 16.77 17.69 -9.93
C GLY A 61 17.94 16.76 -9.55
N GLU A 62 18.86 17.22 -8.69
CA GLU A 62 20.02 16.43 -8.27
C GLU A 62 19.60 15.21 -7.45
N ILE A 63 20.22 14.06 -7.72
CA ILE A 63 19.99 12.83 -6.97
C ILE A 63 21.26 12.38 -6.29
N ALA A 64 21.14 12.09 -5.00
CA ALA A 64 22.11 11.31 -4.25
C ALA A 64 21.53 9.94 -3.89
N ARG A 65 22.39 8.94 -3.77
CA ARG A 65 22.01 7.59 -3.35
C ARG A 65 23.05 6.96 -2.44
N THR A 66 22.60 6.08 -1.57
CA THR A 66 23.43 5.18 -0.78
C THR A 66 22.94 3.75 -0.97
N ARG A 67 23.84 2.78 -0.79
CA ARG A 67 23.56 1.34 -0.93
C ARG A 67 23.82 0.65 0.41
N LEU A 68 22.85 -0.13 0.85
CA LEU A 68 22.88 -0.90 2.09
C LEU A 68 22.94 -2.39 1.73
N PRO A 69 24.05 -3.09 2.01
CA PRO A 69 24.23 -4.47 1.60
C PRO A 69 23.12 -5.42 2.07
N CYS A 70 22.72 -6.35 1.20
CA CYS A 70 21.91 -7.49 1.58
C CYS A 70 22.73 -8.42 2.51
N GLY A 71 22.05 -9.15 3.39
CA GLY A 71 22.72 -10.03 4.37
C GLY A 71 23.25 -11.33 3.78
N GLY A 72 22.90 -11.67 2.52
CA GLY A 72 23.36 -12.86 1.81
C GLY A 72 22.30 -13.46 0.85
N PRO A 73 22.57 -14.63 0.24
CA PRO A 73 21.67 -15.24 -0.76
C PRO A 73 20.24 -15.51 -0.27
N GLY A 74 20.05 -15.81 1.02
CA GLY A 74 18.72 -16.03 1.62
C GLY A 74 17.92 -14.74 1.87
N ASP A 75 18.55 -13.57 1.67
CA ASP A 75 17.94 -12.24 1.76
C ASP A 75 17.62 -11.64 0.39
N LEU A 76 17.95 -12.34 -0.71
CA LEU A 76 17.59 -11.88 -2.05
C LEU A 76 16.07 -11.70 -2.16
N PRO A 77 15.61 -10.61 -2.80
CA PRO A 77 14.21 -10.19 -2.71
C PRO A 77 13.31 -10.91 -3.73
N TRP A 78 13.43 -12.24 -3.81
CA TRP A 78 12.55 -13.10 -4.63
C TRP A 78 11.11 -13.10 -4.12
N ASP A 79 10.95 -13.01 -2.80
CA ASP A 79 9.67 -12.91 -2.12
C ASP A 79 9.16 -11.46 -2.13
N ALA A 80 8.10 -11.20 -2.90
CA ALA A 80 7.53 -9.86 -3.05
C ALA A 80 6.88 -9.31 -1.76
N HIS A 81 6.67 -10.14 -0.73
CA HIS A 81 6.24 -9.69 0.59
C HIS A 81 7.33 -8.93 1.33
N ARG A 82 8.60 -9.18 1.01
CA ARG A 82 9.76 -8.56 1.66
C ARG A 82 10.02 -7.12 1.19
N SER A 83 8.99 -6.43 0.71
CA SER A 83 9.05 -5.06 0.20
C SER A 83 9.61 -4.07 1.23
N ILE A 84 10.09 -2.92 0.74
CA ILE A 84 10.59 -1.83 1.57
C ILE A 84 9.50 -0.77 1.75
N SER A 85 9.19 -0.46 3.01
CA SER A 85 8.45 0.73 3.42
C SER A 85 9.39 1.76 4.04
N LEU A 86 9.10 3.03 3.82
CA LEU A 86 9.87 4.20 4.26
C LEU A 86 9.00 5.11 5.12
N GLY A 87 9.62 5.76 6.11
CA GLY A 87 9.02 6.82 6.91
C GLY A 87 10.05 7.92 7.21
N VAL A 88 9.59 9.12 7.53
CA VAL A 88 10.45 10.23 7.95
C VAL A 88 9.90 10.84 9.23
N ASP A 89 10.74 10.88 10.28
CA ASP A 89 10.39 11.39 11.61
C ASP A 89 10.48 12.91 11.72
N GLY A 90 10.19 13.46 12.90
CA GLY A 90 10.16 14.91 13.15
C GLY A 90 11.51 15.59 13.00
N GLN A 91 12.61 14.83 13.08
CA GLN A 91 13.98 15.31 12.88
C GLN A 91 14.43 15.20 11.41
N GLY A 92 13.56 14.66 10.55
CA GLY A 92 13.89 14.38 9.15
C GLY A 92 14.77 13.15 8.98
N ALA A 93 14.89 12.27 9.97
CA ALA A 93 15.62 11.02 9.78
C ALA A 93 14.79 10.04 8.94
N ILE A 94 15.44 9.34 8.00
CA ILE A 94 14.80 8.33 7.15
C ILE A 94 14.77 7.01 7.90
N HIS A 95 13.57 6.43 8.06
CA HIS A 95 13.35 5.10 8.61
C HIS A 95 12.99 4.13 7.49
N LEU A 96 13.55 2.91 7.56
CA LEU A 96 13.26 1.82 6.64
C LEU A 96 12.74 0.62 7.40
N ALA A 97 11.71 -0.03 6.88
CA ALA A 97 11.19 -1.31 7.35
C ALA A 97 11.10 -2.28 6.17
N TYR A 98 11.83 -3.40 6.21
CA TYR A 98 11.93 -4.31 5.06
C TYR A 98 12.30 -5.74 5.45
N GLY A 99 12.28 -6.66 4.46
CA GLY A 99 12.77 -8.03 4.64
C GLY A 99 11.82 -8.98 5.35
N ALA A 100 10.58 -8.57 5.63
CA ALA A 100 9.65 -9.29 6.49
C ALA A 100 8.57 -10.06 5.70
N HIS A 101 8.49 -11.37 5.89
CA HIS A 101 7.36 -12.19 5.49
C HIS A 101 7.19 -13.32 6.50
N ALA A 102 6.22 -13.17 7.40
CA ALA A 102 6.09 -14.00 8.60
C ALA A 102 7.45 -14.21 9.30
N SER A 103 8.26 -13.15 9.39
CA SER A 103 9.64 -13.21 9.87
C SER A 103 10.02 -11.95 10.66
N VAL A 104 11.30 -11.78 10.95
CA VAL A 104 11.83 -10.58 11.63
C VAL A 104 11.95 -9.44 10.64
N VAL A 105 11.32 -8.30 10.95
CA VAL A 105 11.48 -7.07 10.17
C VAL A 105 12.82 -6.40 10.46
N LYS A 106 13.51 -5.98 9.39
CA LYS A 106 14.72 -5.15 9.48
C LYS A 106 14.29 -3.70 9.60
N LEU A 107 14.71 -3.03 10.68
CA LEU A 107 14.43 -1.61 10.93
C LEU A 107 15.74 -0.83 10.96
N LEU A 108 15.90 0.08 10.01
CA LEU A 108 17.06 0.98 9.93
C LEU A 108 16.61 2.42 10.07
N LYS A 109 17.47 3.25 10.67
CA LYS A 109 17.31 4.70 10.75
C LYS A 109 18.59 5.37 10.27
N GLY A 110 18.45 6.35 9.38
CA GLY A 110 19.54 7.24 8.95
C GLY A 110 19.71 8.45 9.86
N GLU A 111 20.68 9.30 9.55
CA GLU A 111 20.87 10.56 10.27
C GLU A 111 19.76 11.60 9.95
N PRO A 112 19.55 12.62 10.82
CA PRO A 112 18.59 13.71 10.59
C PRO A 112 18.75 14.45 9.25
N GLN A 113 17.77 15.30 8.92
CA GLN A 113 17.79 16.17 7.73
C GLN A 113 17.89 15.41 6.39
N LEU A 114 17.27 14.23 6.32
CA LEU A 114 17.24 13.35 5.14
C LEU A 114 18.65 13.01 4.67
N ALA A 115 19.58 12.79 5.60
CA ALA A 115 20.92 12.34 5.28
C ALA A 115 20.90 10.89 4.78
N LEU A 116 21.74 10.59 3.79
CA LEU A 116 21.89 9.24 3.22
C LEU A 116 23.04 8.45 3.87
N SER A 117 23.53 8.91 5.01
CA SER A 117 24.62 8.29 5.78
C SER A 117 24.12 7.82 7.13
N GLY A 118 24.93 6.98 7.79
CA GLY A 118 24.69 6.60 9.20
C GLY A 118 23.47 5.71 9.41
N PHE A 119 23.02 4.98 8.38
CA PHE A 119 21.96 3.99 8.56
C PHE A 119 22.40 2.92 9.56
N THR A 120 21.72 2.87 10.69
CA THR A 120 21.98 1.89 11.76
C THR A 120 20.70 1.17 12.13
N ALA A 121 20.84 -0.07 12.63
CA ALA A 121 19.72 -0.82 13.14
C ALA A 121 19.12 -0.11 14.35
N THR A 122 17.83 0.22 14.29
CA THR A 122 17.14 0.77 15.45
C THR A 122 17.05 -0.32 16.52
N ARG A 123 17.32 0.04 17.77
CA ARG A 123 17.18 -0.91 18.88
C ARG A 123 15.69 -1.29 19.03
N PRO A 124 15.33 -2.57 19.00
CA PRO A 124 13.98 -2.97 19.39
C PRO A 124 13.80 -2.68 20.89
N GLY A 125 12.72 -2.00 21.26
CA GLY A 125 12.30 -1.92 22.66
C GLY A 125 11.79 -3.27 23.13
N LEU A 126 12.61 -3.98 23.90
CA LEU A 126 12.32 -5.22 24.65
C LEU A 126 11.86 -6.45 23.83
N GLU A 127 12.85 -7.32 23.54
CA GLU A 127 12.92 -8.80 23.62
C GLU A 127 11.79 -9.75 23.17
N ARG A 128 10.61 -9.29 22.75
CA ARG A 128 9.71 -10.12 21.94
C ARG A 128 9.74 -9.63 20.50
N ILE A 129 10.75 -10.11 19.80
CA ILE A 129 10.70 -10.27 18.35
C ILE A 129 9.44 -11.10 18.07
N THR A 130 8.39 -10.46 17.56
CA THR A 130 7.31 -11.22 16.94
C THR A 130 7.92 -11.78 15.67
N HIS A 131 8.34 -13.04 15.69
CA HIS A 131 8.97 -13.75 14.57
C HIS A 131 8.01 -13.98 13.39
N SER A 132 7.01 -13.11 13.19
CA SER A 132 5.92 -13.29 12.24
C SER A 132 5.38 -11.97 11.68
N VAL A 133 6.25 -10.98 11.43
CA VAL A 133 5.85 -9.69 10.85
C VAL A 133 5.67 -9.83 9.34
N THR A 134 4.61 -9.20 8.81
CA THR A 134 4.41 -8.98 7.37
C THR A 134 3.80 -7.59 7.14
N TYR A 135 4.13 -6.96 6.01
CA TYR A 135 3.59 -5.67 5.55
C TYR A 135 3.80 -4.50 6.52
N PRO A 136 5.04 -4.21 6.94
CA PRO A 136 5.31 -3.02 7.73
C PRO A 136 4.90 -1.75 6.96
N SER A 137 4.12 -0.87 7.60
CA SER A 137 3.62 0.37 7.02
C SER A 137 3.84 1.51 8.00
N PHE A 138 4.58 2.53 7.58
CA PHE A 138 4.76 3.74 8.38
C PHE A 138 3.51 4.61 8.32
N VAL A 139 3.17 5.20 9.46
CA VAL A 139 2.13 6.23 9.57
C VAL A 139 2.75 7.44 10.25
N ARG A 140 2.64 8.61 9.61
CA ARG A 140 3.08 9.90 10.16
C ARG A 140 1.93 10.51 10.95
N LEU A 141 2.21 10.93 12.18
CA LEU A 141 1.23 11.43 13.13
C LEU A 141 1.57 12.85 13.57
N GLY A 142 0.71 13.81 13.21
CA GLY A 142 0.82 15.22 13.60
C GLY A 142 1.99 15.97 12.95
N ASP A 143 2.21 17.20 13.44
CA ASP A 143 3.31 18.08 13.08
C ASP A 143 3.88 18.75 14.36
N PRO A 144 5.15 18.51 14.76
CA PRO A 144 6.15 17.67 14.09
C PRO A 144 5.76 16.20 14.03
N ALA A 145 6.18 15.53 12.96
CA ALA A 145 5.73 14.18 12.64
C ALA A 145 6.29 13.14 13.62
N ARG A 146 5.41 12.45 14.34
CA ARG A 146 5.73 11.22 15.07
C ARG A 146 5.51 10.02 14.16
N LEU A 147 6.30 8.96 14.33
CA LEU A 147 6.17 7.75 13.51
C LEU A 147 5.54 6.59 14.27
N ALA A 148 4.51 6.01 13.67
CA ALA A 148 4.02 4.69 14.00
C ALA A 148 4.36 3.69 12.88
N LEU A 149 4.54 2.43 13.25
CA LEU A 149 4.73 1.31 12.34
C LEU A 149 3.60 0.31 12.56
N VAL A 150 2.67 0.26 11.61
CA VAL A 150 1.55 -0.69 11.60
C VAL A 150 1.96 -1.93 10.80
N TYR A 151 1.63 -3.12 11.29
CA TYR A 151 1.99 -4.38 10.62
C TYR A 151 1.06 -5.53 10.97
N ARG A 152 1.04 -6.55 10.10
CA ARG A 152 0.35 -7.81 10.38
C ARG A 152 1.29 -8.78 11.11
N GLU A 153 0.82 -9.37 12.19
CA GLU A 153 1.45 -10.51 12.87
C GLU A 153 0.67 -11.79 12.55
N GLY A 154 1.36 -12.88 12.20
CA GLY A 154 0.76 -14.22 12.10
C GLY A 154 0.51 -14.71 10.68
N VAL A 155 -0.23 -15.81 10.57
CA VAL A 155 -0.49 -16.53 9.32
C VAL A 155 -1.66 -15.90 8.53
N PRO A 156 -1.83 -16.23 7.23
CA PRO A 156 -2.82 -15.59 6.38
C PRO A 156 -4.26 -15.60 6.89
N ASP A 157 -4.67 -16.65 7.58
CA ASP A 157 -6.03 -16.91 8.10
C ASP A 157 -6.09 -16.85 9.64
N GLY A 158 -5.04 -16.34 10.27
CA GLY A 158 -4.94 -16.22 11.72
C GLY A 158 -3.86 -15.25 12.10
N GLY A 159 -4.26 -14.00 12.30
CA GLY A 159 -3.33 -12.93 12.57
C GLY A 159 -3.93 -11.76 13.32
N ALA A 160 -3.08 -10.78 13.58
CA ALA A 160 -3.42 -9.58 14.30
C ALA A 160 -2.76 -8.36 13.65
N LEU A 161 -3.46 -7.22 13.69
CA LEU A 161 -2.91 -5.92 13.35
C LEU A 161 -2.26 -5.32 14.59
N ARG A 162 -0.98 -4.99 14.50
CA ARG A 162 -0.20 -4.40 15.59
C ARG A 162 0.35 -3.04 15.18
N VAL A 163 0.73 -2.27 16.18
CA VAL A 163 1.39 -0.97 16.02
C VAL A 163 2.61 -0.90 16.93
N ARG A 164 3.67 -0.26 16.46
CA ARG A 164 4.79 0.24 17.26
C ARG A 164 4.89 1.74 17.07
N HIS A 165 5.40 2.46 18.06
CA HIS A 165 5.73 3.88 17.92
C HIS A 165 7.22 4.09 18.10
N TYR A 166 7.77 5.06 17.38
CA TYR A 166 9.15 5.46 17.55
C TYR A 166 9.26 6.47 18.69
N ASP A 167 9.99 6.12 19.73
CA ASP A 167 10.38 7.05 20.79
C ASP A 167 11.66 7.77 20.34
N GLU A 168 11.53 9.05 20.01
CA GLU A 168 12.65 9.87 19.56
C GLU A 168 13.65 10.17 20.69
N ALA A 169 13.17 10.30 21.94
CA ALA A 169 14.02 10.61 23.08
C ALA A 169 14.93 9.42 23.43
N GLU A 170 14.39 8.20 23.34
CA GLU A 170 15.13 6.98 23.64
C GLU A 170 15.76 6.33 22.39
N GLY A 171 15.43 6.83 21.20
CA GLY A 171 15.96 6.35 19.92
C GLY A 171 15.55 4.90 19.58
N ARG A 172 14.38 4.45 20.05
CA ARG A 172 13.95 3.04 19.93
C ARG A 172 12.48 2.91 19.56
N TRP A 173 12.12 1.75 19.01
CA TRP A 173 10.72 1.39 18.78
C TRP A 173 10.10 0.78 20.04
N VAL A 174 8.91 1.23 20.41
CA VAL A 174 8.15 0.75 21.57
C VAL A 174 6.93 -0.04 21.10
N ASP A 175 6.76 -1.23 21.66
CA ASP A 175 5.64 -2.14 21.37
C ASP A 175 4.63 -2.11 22.54
N PRO A 176 3.38 -1.70 22.30
CA PRO A 176 2.34 -1.63 23.34
C PRO A 176 1.85 -3.02 23.81
N ARG A 177 2.43 -4.13 23.31
CA ARG A 177 2.14 -5.55 23.61
C ARG A 177 0.77 -6.05 23.15
N GLU A 178 -0.28 -5.24 23.28
CA GLU A 178 -1.64 -5.59 22.86
C GLU A 178 -1.89 -5.19 21.39
N PRO A 179 -2.45 -6.09 20.54
CA PRO A 179 -2.83 -5.73 19.18
C PRO A 179 -3.90 -4.64 19.12
N LEU A 180 -4.01 -3.99 17.96
CA LEU A 180 -5.14 -3.10 17.66
C LEU A 180 -6.36 -3.93 17.25
N VAL A 181 -6.12 -4.91 16.38
CA VAL A 181 -7.12 -5.84 15.86
C VAL A 181 -6.57 -7.25 15.97
N ASP A 182 -7.38 -8.20 16.41
CA ASP A 182 -7.02 -9.61 16.52
C ASP A 182 -8.13 -10.47 15.89
N GLY A 183 -7.78 -11.14 14.80
CA GLY A 183 -8.66 -12.08 14.13
C GLY A 183 -8.50 -13.51 14.61
N ARG A 184 -7.53 -13.79 15.50
CA ARG A 184 -7.28 -15.14 16.01
C ARG A 184 -8.41 -15.55 16.95
N GLY A 185 -8.96 -16.74 16.71
CA GLY A 185 -10.03 -17.30 17.53
C GLY A 185 -9.85 -18.81 17.69
N HIS A 186 -10.41 -19.37 18.77
CA HIS A 186 -10.32 -20.81 19.05
C HIS A 186 -11.12 -21.69 18.07
N ARG A 187 -12.13 -21.14 17.38
CA ARG A 187 -13.00 -21.89 16.45
C ARG A 187 -13.00 -21.31 15.04
N ASN A 188 -13.13 -19.99 14.91
CA ASN A 188 -13.18 -19.29 13.61
C ASN A 188 -12.08 -18.22 13.60
N SER A 189 -10.87 -18.62 13.20
CA SER A 189 -9.76 -17.70 13.03
C SER A 189 -9.88 -16.93 11.72
N SER A 190 -9.40 -15.69 11.72
CA SER A 190 -9.31 -14.83 10.56
C SER A 190 -8.00 -14.05 10.55
N GLY A 191 -7.47 -13.77 9.37
CA GLY A 191 -6.35 -12.86 9.17
C GLY A 191 -6.86 -11.47 8.81
N PRO A 192 -6.60 -10.42 9.61
CA PRO A 192 -6.91 -9.06 9.23
C PRO A 192 -5.87 -8.57 8.22
N TYR A 193 -6.31 -8.20 7.03
CA TYR A 193 -5.49 -7.48 6.07
C TYR A 193 -5.99 -6.06 5.97
N PHE A 194 -5.10 -5.12 6.22
CA PHE A 194 -5.40 -3.71 6.09
C PHE A 194 -5.03 -3.21 4.69
N ASN A 195 -5.91 -2.43 4.09
CA ASN A 195 -5.55 -1.53 2.99
C ASN A 195 -4.63 -0.43 3.54
N ARG A 196 -4.04 0.38 2.64
CA ARG A 196 -3.22 1.54 3.00
C ARG A 196 -3.85 2.33 4.18
N PRO A 197 -3.15 2.48 5.32
CA PRO A 197 -3.65 3.33 6.40
C PRO A 197 -3.72 4.79 5.96
N VAL A 198 -4.76 5.51 6.39
CA VAL A 198 -4.94 6.94 6.08
C VAL A 198 -5.09 7.73 7.36
N ALA A 199 -4.44 8.89 7.44
CA ALA A 199 -4.58 9.82 8.55
C ALA A 199 -5.57 10.93 8.19
N LEU A 200 -6.48 11.23 9.10
CA LEU A 200 -7.40 12.37 9.02
C LEU A 200 -6.75 13.62 9.62
N ASP A 201 -7.33 14.79 9.36
CA ASP A 201 -6.82 16.08 9.83
C ASP A 201 -6.77 16.19 11.36
N ASP A 202 -7.65 15.47 12.07
CA ASP A 202 -7.67 15.42 13.54
C ASP A 202 -6.63 14.45 14.15
N GLY A 203 -5.78 13.84 13.30
CA GLY A 203 -4.78 12.86 13.69
C GLY A 203 -5.30 11.43 13.86
N THR A 204 -6.58 11.18 13.59
CA THR A 204 -7.14 9.81 13.57
C THR A 204 -6.54 9.02 12.42
N VAL A 205 -6.14 7.79 12.69
CA VAL A 205 -5.69 6.87 11.63
C VAL A 205 -6.79 5.87 11.35
N CYS A 206 -7.21 5.77 10.11
CA CYS A 206 -8.20 4.80 9.65
C CYS A 206 -7.53 3.66 8.87
N ALA A 207 -8.04 2.45 9.04
CA ALA A 207 -7.68 1.31 8.22
C ALA A 207 -8.94 0.56 7.78
N PHE A 208 -9.01 0.28 6.49
CA PHE A 208 -10.01 -0.65 5.96
C PHE A 208 -9.47 -2.08 6.04
N LEU A 209 -10.28 -3.01 6.54
CA LEU A 209 -9.88 -4.37 6.86
C LEU A 209 -10.66 -5.37 5.99
N VAL A 210 -9.93 -6.25 5.33
CA VAL A 210 -10.45 -7.46 4.70
C VAL A 210 -10.10 -8.65 5.58
N TRP A 211 -11.07 -9.52 5.83
CA TRP A 211 -10.88 -10.70 6.66
C TRP A 211 -10.62 -11.92 5.79
N ARG A 212 -9.44 -12.53 5.93
CA ARG A 212 -9.13 -13.80 5.27
C ARG A 212 -9.44 -14.97 6.20
N LEU A 213 -10.22 -15.92 5.72
CA LEU A 213 -10.63 -17.10 6.48
C LEU A 213 -9.98 -18.38 5.95
N ARG A 214 -10.05 -19.44 6.76
CA ARG A 214 -9.91 -20.82 6.31
C ARG A 214 -11.27 -21.50 6.42
N LEU A 215 -11.76 -22.05 5.31
CA LEU A 215 -12.98 -22.84 5.32
C LEU A 215 -12.60 -24.33 5.49
N PRO A 216 -13.41 -25.15 6.20
CA PRO A 216 -13.12 -26.57 6.41
C PRO A 216 -12.89 -27.38 5.12
N ASP A 217 -13.52 -26.95 4.01
CA ASP A 217 -13.49 -27.63 2.71
C ASP A 217 -12.84 -26.80 1.59
N SER A 218 -12.20 -25.68 1.90
CA SER A 218 -11.44 -24.95 0.88
C SER A 218 -10.22 -25.77 0.45
N ALA A 219 -10.00 -25.94 -0.86
CA ALA A 219 -8.71 -26.39 -1.38
C ALA A 219 -7.58 -25.59 -0.70
N GLY A 220 -6.48 -26.25 -0.33
CA GLY A 220 -5.48 -25.70 0.60
C GLY A 220 -4.82 -24.39 0.15
N ASP A 221 -5.01 -23.99 -1.09
CA ASP A 221 -4.48 -22.79 -1.75
C ASP A 221 -5.54 -21.72 -2.08
N ALA A 222 -6.82 -21.92 -1.75
CA ALA A 222 -7.86 -20.93 -2.04
C ALA A 222 -7.71 -19.67 -1.17
N VAL A 223 -7.81 -18.49 -1.79
CA VAL A 223 -7.85 -17.22 -1.07
C VAL A 223 -9.31 -16.88 -0.73
N VAL A 224 -9.69 -17.10 0.54
CA VAL A 224 -11.04 -16.80 1.01
C VAL A 224 -11.06 -15.49 1.79
N ASN A 225 -11.22 -14.38 1.07
CA ASN A 225 -11.40 -13.05 1.64
C ASN A 225 -12.89 -12.69 1.73
N VAL A 226 -13.29 -12.01 2.82
CA VAL A 226 -14.66 -11.53 3.02
C VAL A 226 -14.73 -10.18 3.68
N GLY A 227 -15.78 -9.45 3.32
CA GLY A 227 -16.13 -8.16 3.90
C GLY A 227 -15.08 -7.07 3.70
N LEU A 228 -15.52 -5.83 3.84
CA LEU A 228 -14.64 -4.71 4.07
C LEU A 228 -15.16 -3.98 5.30
N ASP A 229 -14.32 -3.91 6.32
CA ASP A 229 -14.63 -3.22 7.57
C ASP A 229 -13.76 -1.96 7.71
N LEU A 230 -14.16 -1.05 8.58
CA LEU A 230 -13.41 0.13 8.95
C LEU A 230 -13.13 0.12 10.47
N ALA A 231 -11.89 0.44 10.82
CA ALA A 231 -11.49 0.76 12.18
C ALA A 231 -10.76 2.11 12.20
N ALA A 232 -11.02 2.89 13.25
CA ALA A 232 -10.32 4.12 13.54
C ALA A 232 -9.41 3.93 14.77
N PHE A 233 -8.21 4.51 14.71
CA PHE A 233 -7.22 4.47 15.77
C PHE A 233 -6.88 5.89 16.21
N ARG A 234 -7.00 6.16 17.50
CA ARG A 234 -6.77 7.48 18.11
C ARG A 234 -5.77 7.41 19.25
N GLY A 235 -5.31 8.59 19.65
CA GLY A 235 -4.35 8.75 20.73
C GLY A 235 -2.93 8.89 20.21
N GLU A 236 -2.03 9.28 21.11
CA GLU A 236 -0.65 9.60 20.74
C GLU A 236 0.09 8.40 20.17
N THR A 237 -0.28 7.19 20.58
CA THR A 237 0.35 5.92 20.16
C THR A 237 -0.60 5.03 19.37
N LEU A 238 -1.71 5.60 18.87
CA LEU A 238 -2.81 4.89 18.19
C LEU A 238 -3.47 3.83 19.07
N GLU A 239 -3.46 4.03 20.39
CA GLU A 239 -3.83 3.01 21.36
C GLU A 239 -5.34 2.78 21.51
N ARG A 240 -6.16 3.75 21.11
CA ARG A 240 -7.62 3.66 21.18
C ARG A 240 -8.17 3.13 19.88
N VAL A 241 -9.04 2.13 19.95
CA VAL A 241 -9.72 1.54 18.78
C VAL A 241 -11.18 1.94 18.84
N GLU A 242 -11.69 2.55 17.77
CA GLU A 242 -13.01 3.17 17.74
C GLU A 242 -13.67 3.00 16.37
N THR A 243 -14.99 3.19 16.31
CA THR A 243 -15.67 3.51 15.04
C THR A 243 -15.34 4.93 14.61
N LEU A 244 -15.61 5.27 13.35
CA LEU A 244 -15.34 6.63 12.87
C LEU A 244 -16.24 7.68 13.55
N SER A 245 -17.41 7.28 14.05
CA SER A 245 -18.29 8.14 14.87
C SER A 245 -17.83 8.32 16.33
N GLY A 246 -16.70 7.72 16.74
CA GLY A 246 -16.14 7.86 18.09
C GLY A 246 -16.69 6.85 19.12
N PHE A 247 -17.46 5.85 18.69
CA PHE A 247 -17.85 4.75 19.58
C PHE A 247 -16.64 3.85 19.87
N ALA A 248 -16.29 3.70 21.15
CA ALA A 248 -15.15 2.90 21.59
C ALA A 248 -15.37 1.39 21.33
N LEU A 249 -14.36 0.75 20.73
CA LEU A 249 -14.32 -0.69 20.50
C LEU A 249 -13.40 -1.36 21.54
N PRO A 250 -13.60 -2.65 21.84
CA PRO A 250 -12.64 -3.39 22.65
C PRO A 250 -11.28 -3.41 21.95
N ARG A 251 -10.21 -3.45 22.75
CA ARG A 251 -8.86 -3.71 22.27
C ARG A 251 -8.40 -5.07 22.82
N PRO A 252 -7.92 -5.99 21.96
CA PRO A 252 -7.97 -5.90 20.50
C PRO A 252 -9.42 -5.97 19.97
N ALA A 253 -9.70 -5.20 18.91
CA ALA A 253 -10.96 -5.34 18.17
C ALA A 253 -10.91 -6.62 17.32
N GLY A 254 -12.07 -7.15 16.94
CA GLY A 254 -12.18 -8.38 16.16
C GLY A 254 -13.23 -8.22 15.06
N PRO A 255 -13.44 -9.24 14.23
CA PRO A 255 -14.36 -9.18 13.09
C PRO A 255 -15.84 -8.96 13.47
N LEU A 256 -16.19 -9.14 14.75
CA LEU A 256 -17.53 -8.86 15.29
C LEU A 256 -17.66 -7.44 15.86
N HIS A 257 -16.57 -6.69 15.99
CA HIS A 257 -16.53 -5.38 16.61
C HIS A 257 -16.39 -4.24 15.60
N THR A 258 -15.71 -4.49 14.48
CA THR A 258 -15.40 -3.48 13.47
C THR A 258 -16.61 -3.09 12.61
N GLU A 259 -16.62 -1.86 12.08
CA GLU A 259 -17.73 -1.34 11.29
C GLU A 259 -17.71 -1.93 9.88
N ARG A 260 -18.71 -2.74 9.51
CA ARG A 260 -18.87 -3.27 8.15
C ARG A 260 -19.26 -2.16 7.18
N VAL A 261 -18.37 -1.79 6.26
CA VAL A 261 -18.62 -0.77 5.23
C VAL A 261 -19.05 -1.36 3.89
N ALA A 262 -18.65 -2.60 3.60
CA ALA A 262 -19.14 -3.36 2.44
C ALA A 262 -19.29 -4.85 2.76
N ALA A 263 -20.49 -5.39 2.57
CA ALA A 263 -20.78 -6.81 2.72
C ALA A 263 -20.41 -7.57 1.44
N VAL A 264 -19.20 -8.12 1.40
CA VAL A 264 -18.71 -8.95 0.30
C VAL A 264 -18.70 -10.41 0.73
N PRO A 265 -19.42 -11.31 0.01
CA PRO A 265 -19.50 -12.72 0.39
C PRO A 265 -18.21 -13.49 0.07
N PHE A 266 -18.12 -14.73 0.55
CA PHE A 266 -17.06 -15.67 0.19
C PHE A 266 -16.98 -15.88 -1.33
N ALA A 267 -15.85 -16.40 -1.81
CA ALA A 267 -15.65 -16.78 -3.21
C ALA A 267 -15.98 -15.64 -4.21
N SER A 268 -15.78 -14.39 -3.78
CA SER A 268 -16.00 -13.21 -4.60
C SER A 268 -14.70 -12.63 -5.15
N GLU A 269 -13.57 -13.34 -5.07
CA GLU A 269 -12.27 -12.81 -5.51
C GLU A 269 -11.91 -11.46 -4.87
N LEU A 270 -12.38 -11.23 -3.65
CA LEU A 270 -12.15 -9.98 -2.93
C LEU A 270 -10.65 -9.81 -2.70
N MET A 271 -10.09 -8.70 -3.15
CA MET A 271 -8.70 -8.37 -2.88
C MET A 271 -8.51 -7.64 -1.56
N ASN A 272 -7.43 -8.00 -0.89
CA ASN A 272 -6.91 -7.39 0.32
C ASN A 272 -5.71 -6.46 0.00
N GLN A 273 -5.38 -5.55 0.92
CA GLN A 273 -4.20 -4.67 0.83
C GLN A 273 -4.17 -3.72 -0.37
N ALA A 274 -5.34 -3.22 -0.75
CA ALA A 274 -5.47 -2.25 -1.83
C ALA A 274 -5.36 -0.81 -1.30
N GLY A 275 -5.71 0.17 -2.14
CA GLY A 275 -5.62 1.59 -1.82
C GLY A 275 -6.71 2.12 -0.90
N ALA A 276 -6.40 3.24 -0.25
CA ALA A 276 -7.33 4.09 0.45
C ALA A 276 -6.80 5.55 0.45
N ALA A 277 -7.72 6.50 0.57
CA ALA A 277 -7.42 7.93 0.66
C ALA A 277 -8.49 8.64 1.49
N VAL A 278 -8.23 9.89 1.86
CA VAL A 278 -9.22 10.78 2.48
C VAL A 278 -9.78 11.69 1.38
N ASP A 279 -11.11 11.78 1.30
CA ASP A 279 -11.75 12.70 0.37
C ASP A 279 -11.75 14.15 0.88
N PRO A 280 -12.11 15.14 0.04
CA PRO A 280 -12.06 16.54 0.46
C PRO A 280 -13.04 16.92 1.58
N ASP A 281 -14.02 16.07 1.88
CA ASP A 281 -14.94 16.24 3.00
C ASP A 281 -14.40 15.63 4.31
N GLY A 282 -13.17 15.10 4.29
CA GLY A 282 -12.50 14.50 5.44
C GLY A 282 -12.89 13.05 5.70
N TRP A 283 -13.59 12.39 4.77
CA TRP A 283 -14.01 10.99 4.94
C TRP A 283 -13.01 10.01 4.31
N PRO A 284 -12.63 8.94 5.03
CA PRO A 284 -11.82 7.89 4.44
C PRO A 284 -12.65 7.13 3.39
N ALA A 285 -12.01 6.81 2.28
CA ALA A 285 -12.54 5.96 1.22
C ALA A 285 -11.51 4.89 0.83
N ALA A 286 -11.99 3.77 0.32
CA ALA A 286 -11.16 2.64 -0.09
C ALA A 286 -11.42 2.28 -1.55
N VAL A 287 -10.40 1.72 -2.20
CA VAL A 287 -10.54 1.09 -3.50
C VAL A 287 -10.02 -0.34 -3.43
N THR A 288 -10.75 -1.30 -3.97
CA THR A 288 -10.33 -2.70 -4.09
C THR A 288 -11.10 -3.35 -5.24
N TRP A 289 -11.01 -4.66 -5.45
CA TRP A 289 -11.90 -5.37 -6.37
C TRP A 289 -12.57 -6.57 -5.73
N TRP A 290 -13.72 -6.93 -6.31
CA TRP A 290 -14.37 -8.22 -6.14
C TRP A 290 -15.36 -8.49 -7.27
N ARG A 291 -15.68 -9.77 -7.42
CA ARG A 291 -16.72 -10.34 -8.26
C ARG A 291 -18.10 -10.14 -7.62
N HIS A 292 -19.04 -9.52 -8.34
CA HIS A 292 -20.37 -9.24 -7.78
C HIS A 292 -21.28 -10.46 -7.68
N THR A 293 -21.22 -11.32 -8.70
CA THR A 293 -22.10 -12.47 -8.89
C THR A 293 -21.25 -13.67 -9.25
N ALA A 294 -21.78 -14.88 -9.06
CA ALA A 294 -21.04 -16.11 -9.39
C ALA A 294 -20.62 -16.22 -10.87
N VAL A 295 -21.22 -15.44 -11.77
CA VAL A 295 -21.04 -15.53 -13.23
C VAL A 295 -20.38 -14.30 -13.87
N GLY A 296 -20.23 -13.19 -13.13
CA GLY A 296 -19.52 -11.99 -13.61
C GLY A 296 -18.03 -12.08 -13.30
N VAL A 297 -17.20 -11.17 -13.82
CA VAL A 297 -15.76 -11.10 -13.50
C VAL A 297 -15.46 -10.11 -12.37
N PRO A 298 -14.29 -10.17 -11.70
CA PRO A 298 -13.90 -9.19 -10.69
C PRO A 298 -13.83 -7.77 -11.25
N GLN A 299 -14.33 -6.78 -10.48
CA GLN A 299 -14.32 -5.37 -10.87
C GLN A 299 -13.69 -4.50 -9.78
N ILE A 300 -12.94 -3.48 -10.17
CA ILE A 300 -12.47 -2.44 -9.25
C ILE A 300 -13.66 -1.63 -8.78
N ARG A 301 -13.68 -1.33 -7.48
CA ARG A 301 -14.77 -0.65 -6.80
C ARG A 301 -14.25 0.37 -5.81
N LEU A 302 -14.91 1.51 -5.79
CA LEU A 302 -14.71 2.58 -4.82
C LEU A 302 -15.76 2.46 -3.71
N ILE A 303 -15.31 2.47 -2.46
CA ILE A 303 -16.12 2.47 -1.26
C ILE A 303 -15.92 3.82 -0.59
N TYR A 304 -16.97 4.63 -0.50
CA TYR A 304 -16.89 6.02 -0.03
C TYR A 304 -18.17 6.40 0.73
N ARG A 305 -18.13 7.50 1.48
CA ARG A 305 -19.31 8.00 2.20
C ARG A 305 -20.00 9.09 1.39
N ARG A 306 -21.34 9.05 1.34
CA ARG A 306 -22.17 10.12 0.79
C ARG A 306 -23.47 10.22 1.57
N ASN A 307 -23.88 11.44 1.92
CA ASN A 307 -25.14 11.71 2.64
C ASN A 307 -25.30 10.84 3.91
N GLY A 308 -24.20 10.64 4.64
CA GLY A 308 -24.18 9.86 5.88
C GLY A 308 -24.11 8.33 5.70
N ALA A 309 -24.18 7.79 4.48
CA ALA A 309 -24.17 6.35 4.20
C ALA A 309 -22.97 5.91 3.35
N TRP A 310 -22.54 4.65 3.54
CA TRP A 310 -21.55 4.02 2.67
C TRP A 310 -22.14 3.72 1.30
N GLN A 311 -21.38 4.07 0.25
CA GLN A 311 -21.69 3.85 -1.15
C GLN A 311 -20.63 2.96 -1.77
N ILE A 312 -21.01 2.22 -2.80
CA ILE A 312 -20.11 1.38 -3.59
C ILE A 312 -20.34 1.69 -5.06
N SER A 313 -19.29 2.12 -5.76
CA SER A 313 -19.32 2.38 -7.19
C SER A 313 -18.37 1.44 -7.94
N ASN A 314 -18.74 1.06 -9.17
CA ASN A 314 -17.83 0.39 -10.08
C ASN A 314 -16.85 1.40 -10.70
N VAL A 315 -15.58 1.02 -10.78
CA VAL A 315 -14.47 1.81 -11.32
C VAL A 315 -13.87 1.17 -12.58
N SER A 316 -14.36 -0.01 -12.95
CA SER A 316 -13.97 -0.72 -14.16
C SER A 316 -15.18 -1.35 -14.84
N ALA A 317 -14.99 -1.74 -16.10
CA ALA A 317 -15.87 -2.64 -16.83
C ALA A 317 -15.06 -3.78 -17.45
N PHE A 318 -14.25 -4.44 -16.62
CA PHE A 318 -13.39 -5.53 -17.04
C PHE A 318 -14.21 -6.70 -17.61
N THR A 319 -13.58 -7.44 -18.50
CA THR A 319 -14.10 -8.63 -19.18
C THR A 319 -13.25 -9.87 -18.93
N THR A 320 -12.01 -9.68 -18.45
CA THR A 320 -11.04 -10.71 -18.14
C THR A 320 -11.38 -11.31 -16.79
N ASP A 321 -11.60 -12.62 -16.78
CA ASP A 321 -11.86 -13.37 -15.56
C ASP A 321 -10.55 -13.90 -14.94
N PHE A 322 -10.54 -14.05 -13.61
CA PHE A 322 -9.48 -14.70 -12.86
C PHE A 322 -9.99 -15.17 -11.49
N THR A 323 -9.23 -16.08 -10.88
CA THR A 323 -9.49 -16.59 -9.53
C THR A 323 -8.29 -16.33 -8.64
N LEU A 324 -8.54 -15.93 -7.39
CA LEU A 324 -7.54 -15.82 -6.34
C LEU A 324 -7.30 -17.19 -5.71
N SER A 325 -6.35 -17.92 -6.28
CA SER A 325 -5.89 -19.22 -5.77
C SER A 325 -4.38 -19.33 -5.95
N GLY A 326 -3.72 -19.97 -4.98
CA GLY A 326 -2.29 -20.16 -4.93
C GLY A 326 -1.67 -19.71 -3.61
N THR A 327 -0.35 -19.87 -3.52
CA THR A 327 0.47 -19.43 -2.39
C THR A 327 1.36 -18.26 -2.80
N GLY A 328 1.82 -17.49 -1.81
CA GLY A 328 2.69 -16.34 -2.05
C GLY A 328 2.01 -15.22 -2.85
N THR A 329 2.81 -14.47 -3.61
CA THR A 329 2.31 -13.38 -4.46
C THR A 329 1.80 -13.95 -5.78
N LEU A 330 0.61 -13.51 -6.21
CA LEU A 330 -0.07 -14.05 -7.38
C LEU A 330 0.17 -13.20 -8.63
N PRO A 331 0.44 -13.79 -9.80
CA PRO A 331 0.54 -13.09 -11.08
C PRO A 331 -0.85 -12.75 -11.63
N LEU A 332 -1.46 -11.68 -11.10
CA LEU A 332 -2.83 -11.29 -11.46
C LEU A 332 -2.88 -10.39 -12.72
N PRO A 333 -3.97 -10.47 -13.52
CA PRO A 333 -4.14 -9.67 -14.73
C PRO A 333 -4.30 -8.18 -14.45
N HIS A 334 -4.73 -7.80 -13.24
CA HIS A 334 -4.86 -6.42 -12.80
C HIS A 334 -4.07 -6.23 -11.50
N SER A 335 -3.39 -5.09 -11.36
CA SER A 335 -2.69 -4.73 -10.11
C SER A 335 -3.64 -4.12 -9.11
N ARG A 336 -3.37 -4.30 -7.81
CA ARG A 336 -4.12 -3.59 -6.75
C ARG A 336 -4.22 -2.09 -7.06
N PRO A 337 -5.42 -1.49 -6.97
CA PRO A 337 -5.62 -0.09 -7.32
C PRO A 337 -5.13 0.83 -6.20
N ALA A 338 -4.63 2.00 -6.60
CA ALA A 338 -4.42 3.13 -5.71
C ALA A 338 -5.52 4.18 -5.90
N LEU A 339 -5.80 4.96 -4.85
CA LEU A 339 -6.84 5.98 -4.81
C LEU A 339 -6.23 7.32 -4.38
N LEU A 340 -6.63 8.39 -5.07
CA LEU A 340 -6.29 9.76 -4.73
C LEU A 340 -7.55 10.63 -4.91
N PHE A 341 -7.65 11.74 -4.18
CA PHE A 341 -8.69 12.74 -4.38
C PHE A 341 -8.12 14.09 -4.73
N ALA A 342 -8.65 14.72 -5.77
CA ALA A 342 -8.37 16.10 -6.09
C ALA A 342 -9.17 17.04 -5.17
N PRO A 343 -8.71 18.28 -4.94
CA PRO A 343 -9.42 19.25 -4.08
C PRO A 343 -10.85 19.58 -4.53
N ASP A 344 -11.18 19.37 -5.80
CA ASP A 344 -12.52 19.58 -6.36
C ASP A 344 -13.46 18.38 -6.21
N GLY A 345 -13.03 17.33 -5.49
CA GLY A 345 -13.84 16.14 -5.22
C GLY A 345 -13.67 15.01 -6.23
N ARG A 346 -12.96 15.22 -7.35
CA ARG A 346 -12.70 14.15 -8.33
C ARG A 346 -11.81 13.08 -7.72
N ALA A 347 -12.19 11.81 -7.89
CA ALA A 347 -11.36 10.69 -7.48
C ALA A 347 -10.52 10.20 -8.66
N LEU A 348 -9.23 9.96 -8.42
CA LEU A 348 -8.32 9.33 -9.38
C LEU A 348 -8.00 7.92 -8.89
N VAL A 349 -8.33 6.92 -9.70
CA VAL A 349 -8.00 5.52 -9.43
C VAL A 349 -6.94 5.05 -10.41
N VAL A 350 -5.77 4.68 -9.90
CA VAL A 350 -4.60 4.29 -10.70
C VAL A 350 -4.39 2.78 -10.57
N PHE A 351 -4.19 2.08 -11.69
CA PHE A 351 -3.94 0.64 -11.72
C PHE A 351 -3.28 0.21 -13.03
N ARG A 352 -2.63 -0.95 -13.03
CA ARG A 352 -2.13 -1.68 -14.19
C ARG A 352 -3.14 -2.77 -14.57
N SER A 353 -3.32 -3.01 -15.87
CA SER A 353 -4.28 -4.00 -16.36
C SER A 353 -3.83 -4.68 -17.65
N ALA A 354 -4.00 -5.99 -17.73
CA ALA A 354 -3.84 -6.78 -18.95
C ALA A 354 -4.80 -6.34 -20.07
N GLU A 355 -6.01 -5.87 -19.73
CA GLU A 355 -6.96 -5.32 -20.72
C GLU A 355 -6.49 -4.01 -21.34
N TYR A 356 -5.56 -3.32 -20.68
CA TYR A 356 -4.86 -2.16 -21.24
C TYR A 356 -3.44 -2.54 -21.68
N GLY A 357 -3.18 -3.79 -22.05
CA GLY A 357 -1.87 -4.25 -22.54
C GLY A 357 -0.76 -4.23 -21.50
N GLY A 358 -1.11 -4.44 -20.21
CA GLY A 358 -0.15 -4.41 -19.10
C GLY A 358 0.35 -3.01 -18.73
N ARG A 359 -0.23 -1.97 -19.33
CA ARG A 359 0.12 -0.57 -19.07
C ARG A 359 -0.48 -0.06 -17.76
N LEU A 360 0.15 0.96 -17.20
CA LEU A 360 -0.39 1.76 -16.11
C LEU A 360 -1.43 2.74 -16.65
N VAL A 361 -2.61 2.75 -16.03
CA VAL A 361 -3.73 3.62 -16.38
C VAL A 361 -4.31 4.30 -15.16
N ALA A 362 -5.05 5.38 -15.40
CA ALA A 362 -5.85 6.05 -14.41
C ALA A 362 -7.27 6.31 -14.91
N VAL A 363 -8.24 6.21 -14.00
CA VAL A 363 -9.64 6.55 -14.23
C VAL A 363 -9.99 7.72 -13.33
N VAL A 364 -10.56 8.78 -13.93
CA VAL A 364 -11.10 9.93 -13.20
C VAL A 364 -12.59 9.69 -12.97
N LEU A 365 -13.02 9.80 -11.72
CA LEU A 365 -14.41 9.65 -11.32
C LEU A 365 -14.94 11.01 -10.86
N GLU A 366 -16.00 11.48 -11.51
CA GLU A 366 -16.63 12.76 -11.19
C GLU A 366 -17.29 12.75 -9.80
N PRO A 367 -17.33 13.87 -9.07
CA PRO A 367 -17.80 13.92 -7.69
C PRO A 367 -19.26 13.47 -7.52
N ASP A 368 -20.10 13.77 -8.52
CA ASP A 368 -21.55 13.57 -8.45
C ASP A 368 -21.98 12.10 -8.56
N ASP A 369 -21.31 11.30 -9.40
CA ASP A 369 -21.70 9.90 -9.65
C ASP A 369 -20.64 8.90 -9.17
N ARG A 370 -19.38 9.35 -9.08
CA ARG A 370 -18.18 8.55 -8.80
C ARG A 370 -18.20 7.18 -9.50
N SER A 371 -18.60 7.12 -10.76
CA SER A 371 -18.91 5.88 -11.48
C SER A 371 -18.15 5.78 -12.80
N PHE A 372 -17.59 4.61 -13.07
CA PHE A 372 -16.90 4.33 -14.34
C PHE A 372 -17.80 4.54 -15.55
N TYR A 373 -19.09 4.26 -15.45
CA TYR A 373 -20.01 4.40 -16.60
C TYR A 373 -20.24 5.87 -17.02
N VAL A 374 -19.82 6.82 -16.18
CA VAL A 374 -19.87 8.27 -16.45
C VAL A 374 -18.46 8.82 -16.71
N ALA A 375 -17.41 8.04 -16.40
CA ALA A 375 -16.05 8.40 -16.77
C ALA A 375 -15.94 8.52 -18.29
N ARG A 376 -15.32 9.61 -18.75
CA ARG A 376 -15.25 9.92 -20.18
C ARG A 376 -14.26 9.01 -20.91
N GLU A 377 -13.13 8.75 -20.26
CA GLU A 377 -11.97 8.10 -20.85
C GLU A 377 -11.05 7.51 -19.78
N THR A 378 -10.22 6.55 -20.21
CA THR A 378 -9.15 5.98 -19.40
C THR A 378 -7.82 6.63 -19.79
N ALA A 379 -7.15 7.29 -18.84
CA ALA A 379 -5.84 7.90 -19.05
C ALA A 379 -4.75 6.82 -19.02
N VAL A 380 -4.02 6.64 -20.11
CA VAL A 380 -2.84 5.77 -20.19
C VAL A 380 -1.62 6.57 -19.74
N LEU A 381 -0.99 6.17 -18.64
CA LEU A 381 0.14 6.87 -18.03
C LEU A 381 1.48 6.39 -18.60
N CYS A 382 1.61 5.08 -18.85
CA CYS A 382 2.81 4.47 -19.43
C CYS A 382 2.47 3.84 -20.78
N SER A 383 3.33 4.04 -21.77
CA SER A 383 3.14 3.49 -23.14
C SER A 383 3.65 2.05 -23.29
N PHE A 384 4.14 1.42 -22.23
CA PHE A 384 4.76 0.10 -22.24
C PHE A 384 4.18 -0.80 -21.14
N ASP A 385 4.32 -2.12 -21.35
CA ASP A 385 3.92 -3.14 -20.39
C ASP A 385 4.82 -3.12 -19.16
N LEU A 386 4.22 -3.06 -17.97
CA LEU A 386 4.92 -3.07 -16.69
C LEU A 386 4.98 -4.47 -16.04
N GLY A 387 4.50 -5.49 -16.74
CA GLY A 387 4.39 -6.85 -16.22
C GLY A 387 3.45 -6.89 -15.02
N TYR A 388 4.00 -7.18 -13.85
CA TYR A 388 3.22 -7.35 -12.61
C TYR A 388 3.27 -6.17 -11.65
N TYR A 389 3.72 -5.01 -12.13
CA TYR A 389 3.79 -3.77 -11.36
C TYR A 389 2.43 -3.42 -10.72
N GLU A 390 2.50 -2.89 -9.50
CA GLU A 390 1.40 -2.22 -8.83
C GLU A 390 1.80 -0.79 -8.40
N PRO A 391 0.84 0.15 -8.32
CA PRO A 391 1.14 1.57 -8.11
C PRO A 391 1.90 1.86 -6.79
N VAL A 392 3.06 2.50 -6.90
CA VAL A 392 3.83 3.05 -5.77
C VAL A 392 3.84 4.57 -5.88
N ILE A 393 2.96 5.23 -5.12
CA ILE A 393 2.63 6.65 -5.26
C ILE A 393 3.17 7.48 -4.10
N ASP A 394 3.79 8.61 -4.41
CA ASP A 394 4.05 9.69 -3.46
C ASP A 394 2.78 10.49 -3.21
N ASN A 395 2.01 10.06 -2.21
CA ASN A 395 0.74 10.69 -1.86
C ASN A 395 0.94 12.14 -1.39
N HIS A 396 2.09 12.46 -0.80
CA HIS A 396 2.36 13.83 -0.36
C HIS A 396 2.52 14.77 -1.54
N ALA A 397 3.24 14.37 -2.61
CA ALA A 397 3.39 15.16 -3.83
C ALA A 397 2.02 15.49 -4.49
N TRP A 398 1.07 14.55 -4.44
CA TRP A 398 -0.28 14.79 -4.96
C TRP A 398 -0.98 15.96 -4.25
N HIS A 399 -0.92 15.99 -2.92
CA HIS A 399 -1.59 17.02 -2.12
C HIS A 399 -0.81 18.35 -2.10
N SER A 400 0.51 18.31 -1.87
CA SER A 400 1.32 19.52 -1.65
C SER A 400 1.83 20.16 -2.94
N ARG A 401 1.94 19.40 -4.03
CA ARG A 401 2.50 19.89 -5.30
C ARG A 401 1.55 19.80 -6.49
N GLY A 402 0.42 19.08 -6.35
CA GLY A 402 -0.49 18.85 -7.47
C GLY A 402 0.14 17.99 -8.56
N GLN A 403 0.98 17.04 -8.18
CA GLN A 403 1.68 16.13 -9.08
C GLN A 403 1.37 14.68 -8.70
N LEU A 404 1.00 13.85 -9.67
CA LEU A 404 1.09 12.41 -9.51
C LEU A 404 2.55 12.01 -9.69
N SER A 405 3.26 11.72 -8.60
CA SER A 405 4.67 11.28 -8.64
C SER A 405 4.74 9.81 -8.21
N MET A 406 5.35 8.96 -9.05
CA MET A 406 5.32 7.51 -8.86
C MET A 406 6.70 6.89 -9.07
N PHE A 407 7.03 5.88 -8.27
CA PHE A 407 8.13 4.97 -8.60
C PHE A 407 7.61 3.94 -9.62
N VAL A 408 8.23 3.86 -10.79
CA VAL A 408 7.78 3.02 -11.90
C VAL A 408 8.91 2.09 -12.35
N GLN A 409 8.59 0.82 -12.51
CA GLN A 409 9.51 -0.21 -12.99
C GLN A 409 8.69 -1.37 -13.59
N SER A 410 9.15 -1.98 -14.68
CA SER A 410 8.60 -3.28 -15.12
C SER A 410 9.13 -4.41 -14.24
N CYS A 411 8.28 -5.37 -13.86
CA CYS A 411 8.72 -6.51 -13.06
C CYS A 411 8.03 -7.81 -13.46
N ALA A 412 8.74 -8.92 -13.28
CA ALA A 412 8.18 -10.26 -13.36
C ALA A 412 7.50 -10.65 -12.03
N GLN A 413 6.59 -11.62 -12.09
CA GLN A 413 6.01 -12.31 -10.95
C GLN A 413 5.65 -13.72 -11.39
N ARG A 414 5.97 -14.71 -10.55
CA ARG A 414 5.48 -16.08 -10.69
C ARG A 414 4.58 -16.40 -9.50
N VAL A 415 3.77 -17.46 -9.60
CA VAL A 415 3.03 -17.97 -8.44
C VAL A 415 4.05 -18.38 -7.38
N GLY A 416 3.85 -17.97 -6.13
CA GLY A 416 4.76 -18.25 -5.03
C GLY A 416 5.93 -17.26 -4.93
N ASP A 417 6.99 -17.71 -4.25
CA ASP A 417 8.19 -16.92 -3.93
C ASP A 417 9.43 -17.40 -4.74
N ASP A 418 9.19 -18.08 -5.87
CA ASP A 418 10.24 -18.76 -6.66
C ASP A 418 10.99 -17.84 -7.64
N PRO A 419 12.32 -18.02 -7.79
CA PRO A 419 13.13 -17.25 -8.72
C PRO A 419 12.85 -17.58 -10.19
N GLY A 420 12.20 -16.67 -10.91
CA GLY A 420 12.03 -16.77 -12.37
C GLY A 420 13.22 -16.20 -13.17
N PRO A 421 13.71 -16.86 -14.23
CA PRO A 421 14.84 -16.39 -15.05
C PRO A 421 14.54 -15.27 -16.06
N ASP A 422 13.29 -14.90 -16.36
CA ASP A 422 12.99 -14.16 -17.61
C ASP A 422 13.30 -12.66 -17.52
N LEU A 423 13.20 -12.04 -16.33
CA LEU A 423 13.58 -10.65 -16.09
C LEU A 423 14.17 -10.53 -14.69
N ARG A 424 15.49 -10.38 -14.55
CA ARG A 424 16.14 -10.23 -13.22
C ARG A 424 16.30 -8.77 -12.81
N SER A 425 16.45 -7.88 -13.79
CA SER A 425 16.59 -6.46 -13.56
C SER A 425 15.89 -5.67 -14.65
N ALA A 426 15.36 -4.51 -14.27
CA ALA A 426 14.81 -3.51 -15.16
C ALA A 426 15.16 -2.11 -14.65
N GLU A 427 15.26 -1.14 -15.55
CA GLU A 427 15.36 0.27 -15.19
C GLU A 427 14.15 0.70 -14.37
N CYS A 428 14.41 1.45 -13.29
CA CYS A 428 13.38 2.10 -12.51
C CYS A 428 13.50 3.62 -12.60
N SER A 429 12.37 4.30 -12.56
CA SER A 429 12.28 5.76 -12.66
C SER A 429 11.34 6.32 -11.60
N VAL A 430 11.56 7.57 -11.21
CA VAL A 430 10.46 8.41 -10.72
C VAL A 430 9.83 9.10 -11.93
N ILE A 431 8.53 8.92 -12.12
CA ILE A 431 7.77 9.54 -13.21
C ILE A 431 6.69 10.45 -12.62
N GLU A 432 6.53 11.64 -13.20
CA GLU A 432 5.58 12.64 -12.72
C GLU A 432 4.62 13.09 -13.80
N TRP A 433 3.35 13.24 -13.43
CA TRP A 433 2.30 13.82 -14.25
C TRP A 433 1.68 15.01 -13.52
N ASP A 434 1.35 16.06 -14.29
CA ASP A 434 0.60 17.20 -13.77
C ASP A 434 -0.84 16.79 -13.47
N ARG A 435 -1.34 17.15 -12.28
CA ARG A 435 -2.70 16.79 -11.85
C ARG A 435 -3.77 17.36 -12.78
N ARG A 436 -3.63 18.58 -13.30
CA ARG A 436 -4.65 19.17 -14.20
C ARG A 436 -4.66 18.43 -15.54
N ALA A 437 -3.50 18.09 -16.08
CA ALA A 437 -3.40 17.31 -17.32
C ALA A 437 -4.07 15.92 -17.21
N LEU A 438 -4.06 15.33 -16.01
CA LEU A 438 -4.78 14.09 -15.73
C LEU A 438 -6.30 14.29 -15.64
N LEU A 439 -6.73 15.33 -14.93
CA LEU A 439 -8.14 15.53 -14.58
C LEU A 439 -8.98 16.21 -15.67
N ASP A 440 -8.40 17.15 -16.43
CA ASP A 440 -9.13 18.04 -17.33
C ASP A 440 -9.00 17.64 -18.82
N GLY A 441 -8.33 16.52 -19.09
CA GLY A 441 -7.98 16.10 -20.44
C GLY A 441 -9.01 15.24 -21.15
#